data_AF-A0A3M1MJ72-F1
#
_entry.id   AF-A0A3M1MJ72-F1
#
_cell.length_a   1.000
_cell.length_b   1.000
_cell.length_c   1.000
_cell.angle_alpha   90.00
_cell.angle_beta   90.00
_cell.angle_gamma   90.00
#
_symmetry.space_group_name_H-M   'P 1'
#
loop_
_entity.id
_entity.type
_entity.pdbx_description
1 polymer ?
#
loop_
_entity_poly.entity_id
_entity_poly.type
_entity_poly.pdbx_seq_one_letter_code
_entity_poly.pdbx_strand_id
1 'polypeptide(L)'
;MAINRVGSEGGFTFLGHSKIAAPDGSVLAAADATEQTVLVADIDTAWARNKKIERVPGEHAIDRLADRRPELYRPLVDTSLPQRCPPGNE
;
A
#
# COMPACT_ATOMS: atom_id res chain seq x y z
N MET A 1 -0.64 -7.15 -2.83
CA MET A 1 -1.82 -7.28 -3.71
C MET A 1 -3.05 -6.91 -2.91
N ALA A 2 -4.05 -6.32 -3.55
CA ALA A 2 -5.36 -6.06 -2.96
C ALA A 2 -6.42 -6.73 -3.84
N ILE A 3 -7.33 -7.49 -3.22
CA ILE A 3 -8.40 -8.20 -3.93
C ILE A 3 -9.72 -7.78 -3.32
N ASN A 4 -10.60 -7.28 -4.17
CA ASN A 4 -11.92 -6.79 -3.82
C ASN A 4 -12.99 -7.49 -4.66
N ARG A 5 -14.17 -7.63 -4.09
CA ARG A 5 -15.36 -8.15 -4.77
C ARG A 5 -15.92 -7.10 -5.73
N VAL A 6 -16.63 -7.56 -6.77
CA VAL A 6 -17.40 -6.73 -7.71
C VAL A 6 -18.89 -7.11 -7.65
N GLY A 7 -19.75 -6.21 -8.13
CA GLY A 7 -21.21 -6.40 -8.17
C GLY A 7 -21.91 -5.89 -6.90
N SER A 8 -23.15 -6.34 -6.69
CA SER A 8 -23.98 -5.92 -5.55
C SER A 8 -24.63 -7.11 -4.85
N GLU A 9 -24.72 -7.06 -3.53
CA GLU A 9 -25.38 -8.08 -2.70
C GLU A 9 -26.03 -7.40 -1.49
N GLY A 10 -27.27 -7.78 -1.17
CA GLY A 10 -27.97 -7.25 0.00
C GLY A 10 -28.16 -5.72 0.02
N GLY A 11 -28.22 -5.08 -1.16
CA GLY A 11 -28.35 -3.62 -1.27
C GLY A 11 -27.03 -2.85 -1.19
N PHE A 12 -25.89 -3.53 -1.06
CA PHE A 12 -24.57 -2.92 -1.06
C PHE A 12 -23.85 -3.20 -2.37
N THR A 13 -23.10 -2.22 -2.88
CA THR A 13 -22.25 -2.36 -4.06
C THR A 13 -20.80 -2.45 -3.64
N PHE A 14 -20.09 -3.47 -4.14
CA PHE A 14 -18.67 -3.63 -3.91
C PHE A 14 -17.87 -2.76 -4.88
N LEU A 15 -16.75 -2.21 -4.40
CA LEU A 15 -15.97 -1.22 -5.14
C LEU A 15 -15.03 -1.81 -6.20
N GLY A 16 -14.82 -3.13 -6.23
CA GLY A 16 -13.83 -3.74 -7.13
C GLY A 16 -12.44 -3.13 -6.95
N HIS A 17 -11.76 -2.83 -8.05
CA HIS A 17 -10.41 -2.26 -8.08
C HIS A 17 -9.33 -3.15 -7.45
N SER A 18 -9.41 -4.46 -7.68
CA SER A 18 -8.32 -5.38 -7.35
C SER A 18 -7.04 -4.98 -8.08
N LYS A 19 -5.86 -5.06 -7.42
CA LYS A 19 -4.56 -4.66 -7.98
C LYS A 19 -3.38 -5.50 -7.49
N ILE A 20 -2.41 -5.68 -8.36
CA ILE A 20 -1.06 -6.16 -8.08
C ILE A 20 -0.12 -4.96 -8.22
N ALA A 21 0.65 -4.66 -7.18
CA ALA A 21 1.62 -3.57 -7.16
C ALA A 21 3.02 -4.11 -6.89
N ALA A 22 4.00 -3.51 -7.54
CA ALA A 22 5.42 -3.78 -7.38
C ALA A 22 5.99 -3.13 -6.10
N PRO A 23 7.20 -3.52 -5.66
CA PRO A 23 7.85 -2.95 -4.47
C PRO A 23 8.10 -1.44 -4.52
N ASP A 24 8.22 -0.85 -5.70
CA ASP A 24 8.36 0.60 -5.89
C ASP A 24 7.02 1.36 -5.88
N GLY A 25 5.90 0.63 -5.87
CA GLY A 25 4.55 1.16 -5.90
C GLY A 25 3.93 1.22 -7.30
N SER A 26 4.65 0.83 -8.36
CA SER A 26 4.07 0.75 -9.70
C SER A 26 3.01 -0.36 -9.79
N VAL A 27 2.01 -0.18 -10.66
CA VAL A 27 0.92 -1.15 -10.83
C VAL A 27 1.34 -2.16 -11.89
N LEU A 28 1.37 -3.44 -11.52
CA LEU A 28 1.68 -4.55 -12.44
C LEU A 28 0.43 -5.06 -13.15
N ALA A 29 -0.71 -5.10 -12.45
CA ALA A 29 -2.01 -5.47 -13.00
C ALA A 29 -3.13 -4.83 -12.18
N ALA A 30 -4.23 -4.45 -12.82
CA ALA A 30 -5.39 -3.87 -12.15
C ALA A 30 -6.69 -4.30 -12.84
N ALA A 31 -7.74 -4.50 -12.03
CA ALA A 31 -9.11 -4.65 -12.48
C ALA A 31 -9.87 -3.33 -12.31
N ASP A 32 -10.98 -3.18 -13.03
CA ASP A 32 -11.92 -2.10 -12.82
C ASP A 32 -12.81 -2.34 -11.57
N ALA A 33 -13.85 -1.52 -11.42
CA ALA A 33 -14.76 -1.58 -10.27
C ALA A 33 -15.83 -2.68 -10.36
N THR A 34 -16.14 -3.17 -11.56
CA THR A 34 -17.42 -3.83 -11.86
C THR A 34 -17.27 -5.20 -12.52
N GLU A 35 -16.21 -5.43 -13.29
CA GLU A 35 -16.02 -6.65 -14.06
C GLU A 35 -15.32 -7.74 -13.26
N GLN A 36 -15.87 -8.95 -13.34
CA GLN A 36 -15.20 -10.14 -12.81
C GLN A 36 -13.93 -10.39 -13.63
N THR A 37 -12.79 -10.30 -12.96
CA THR A 37 -11.48 -10.27 -13.63
C THR A 37 -10.48 -11.19 -12.93
N VAL A 38 -9.68 -11.90 -13.72
CA VAL A 38 -8.48 -12.61 -13.24
C VAL A 38 -7.26 -11.78 -13.58
N LEU A 39 -6.49 -11.39 -12.56
CA LEU A 39 -5.23 -10.67 -12.74
C LEU A 39 -4.05 -11.64 -12.63
N VAL A 40 -3.14 -11.58 -13.60
CA VAL A 40 -1.90 -12.38 -13.63
C VAL A 40 -0.72 -11.42 -13.81
N ALA A 41 0.34 -11.63 -13.04
CA ALA A 41 1.58 -10.88 -13.16
C ALA A 41 2.77 -11.74 -12.72
N ASP A 42 3.91 -11.57 -13.38
CA ASP A 42 5.17 -12.18 -12.96
C ASP A 42 5.79 -11.37 -11.81
N ILE A 43 6.29 -12.08 -10.80
CA ILE A 43 6.88 -11.48 -9.61
C ILE A 43 8.32 -11.93 -9.49
N ASP A 44 9.25 -10.98 -9.64
CA ASP A 44 10.64 -11.18 -9.23
C ASP A 44 10.79 -10.93 -7.73
N THR A 45 11.05 -12.00 -6.98
CA THR A 45 11.24 -11.91 -5.53
C THR A 45 12.59 -11.31 -5.15
N ALA A 46 13.60 -11.37 -6.03
CA ALA A 46 14.91 -10.77 -5.78
C ALA A 46 14.80 -9.25 -5.71
N TRP A 47 14.06 -8.62 -6.63
CA TRP A 47 13.76 -7.20 -6.56
C TRP A 47 13.07 -6.82 -5.25
N ALA A 48 12.08 -7.59 -4.82
CA ALA A 48 11.39 -7.33 -3.55
C ALA A 48 12.30 -7.47 -2.32
N ARG A 49 13.37 -8.28 -2.37
CA ARG A 49 14.37 -8.36 -1.29
C ARG A 49 15.26 -7.14 -1.23
N ASN A 50 15.50 -6.46 -2.35
CA ASN A 50 16.21 -5.18 -2.34
C ASN A 50 15.31 -4.09 -1.73
N LYS A 51 15.74 -3.53 -0.59
CA LYS A 51 15.01 -2.46 0.11
C LYS A 51 15.55 -1.07 -0.19
N LYS A 52 16.65 -1.00 -0.92
CA LYS A 52 17.25 0.25 -1.39
C LYS A 52 16.67 0.60 -2.76
N ILE A 53 16.05 1.77 -2.84
CA ILE A 53 15.55 2.35 -4.09
C ILE A 53 16.35 3.63 -4.34
N GLU A 54 17.08 3.66 -5.44
CA GLU A 54 17.71 4.88 -5.96
C GLU A 54 16.82 5.47 -7.05
N ARG A 55 16.20 6.60 -6.76
CA ARG A 55 15.34 7.32 -7.71
C ARG A 55 16.16 8.23 -8.61
N VAL A 56 17.18 8.85 -8.04
CA VAL A 56 18.20 9.65 -8.74
C VAL A 56 19.55 9.11 -8.30
N PRO A 57 20.36 8.52 -9.21
CA PRO A 57 21.65 7.95 -8.85
C PRO A 57 22.54 8.96 -8.12
N GLY A 58 23.02 8.59 -6.93
CA GLY A 58 23.91 9.43 -6.11
C GLY A 58 23.24 10.60 -5.37
N GLU A 59 21.96 10.92 -5.64
CA GLU A 59 21.28 12.07 -5.02
C GLU A 59 20.09 11.67 -4.16
N HIS A 60 19.30 10.70 -4.61
CA HIS A 60 18.05 10.31 -3.95
C HIS A 60 17.97 8.79 -3.82
N ALA A 61 18.55 8.30 -2.73
CA ALA A 61 18.44 6.91 -2.29
C ALA A 61 17.56 6.83 -1.04
N ILE A 62 16.70 5.82 -0.98
CA ILE A 62 15.93 5.47 0.21
C ILE A 62 16.14 3.99 0.47
N ASP A 63 16.60 3.63 1.67
CA ASP A 63 16.48 2.28 2.21
C ASP A 63 15.22 2.17 3.08
N ARG A 64 14.22 1.47 2.56
CA ARG A 64 12.90 1.35 3.20
C ARG A 64 12.95 0.73 4.60
N LEU A 65 13.99 -0.02 4.93
CA LEU A 65 14.15 -0.62 6.26
C LEU A 65 15.23 0.10 7.08
N ALA A 66 16.41 0.33 6.52
CA ALA A 66 17.54 0.89 7.25
C ALA A 66 17.35 2.37 7.62
N ASP A 67 16.61 3.14 6.83
CA ASP A 67 16.37 4.57 7.12
C ASP A 67 15.28 4.78 8.19
N ARG A 68 14.61 3.71 8.65
CA ARG A 68 13.56 3.82 9.67
C ARG A 68 14.18 4.21 11.01
N ARG A 69 13.48 5.08 11.73
CA ARG A 69 13.78 5.49 13.12
C ARG A 69 12.62 5.12 14.04
N PRO A 70 12.47 3.83 14.41
CA PRO A 70 11.31 3.34 15.14
C PRO A 70 11.01 4.11 16.43
N GLU A 71 12.03 4.62 17.11
CA GLU A 71 11.92 5.43 18.31
C GLU A 71 11.10 6.72 18.11
N LEU A 72 11.11 7.31 16.91
CA LEU A 72 10.31 8.50 16.60
C LEU A 72 8.81 8.19 16.46
N TYR A 73 8.47 6.93 16.18
CA TYR A 73 7.09 6.50 15.91
C TYR A 73 6.54 5.54 16.96
N ARG A 74 7.29 5.24 18.03
CA ARG A 74 6.80 4.45 19.17
C ARG A 74 5.46 4.96 19.73
N PRO A 75 5.21 6.28 19.84
CA PRO A 75 3.92 6.77 20.30
C PRO A 75 2.72 6.32 19.45
N LEU A 76 2.91 6.00 18.16
CA LEU A 76 1.83 5.55 17.28
C LEU A 76 1.22 4.21 17.69
N VAL A 77 1.96 3.41 18.45
CA VAL A 77 1.54 2.07 18.90
C VAL A 77 1.31 2.02 20.41
N ASP A 78 1.44 3.14 21.12
CA ASP A 78 1.21 3.23 22.55
C ASP A 78 -0.29 3.47 22.82
N THR A 79 -0.98 2.42 23.25
CA THR A 79 -2.42 2.45 23.55
C THR A 79 -2.76 3.21 24.83
N SER A 80 -1.77 3.61 25.63
CA SER A 80 -1.98 4.42 26.83
C SER A 80 -2.03 5.92 26.53
N LEU A 81 -1.58 6.34 25.34
CA LEU A 81 -1.61 7.73 24.94
C LEU A 81 -3.03 8.15 24.53
N PRO A 82 -3.46 9.37 24.89
CA PRO A 82 -4.75 9.87 24.47
C PRO A 82 -4.79 10.02 22.94
N GLN A 83 -5.81 9.45 22.30
CA GLN A 83 -6.07 9.71 20.89
C GLN A 83 -6.50 11.17 20.73
N ARG A 84 -5.66 11.96 20.05
CA ARG A 84 -6.05 13.32 19.66
C ARG A 84 -6.96 13.22 18.45
N CYS A 85 -8.24 13.49 18.64
CA CYS A 85 -9.09 13.88 17.52
C CYS A 85 -8.55 15.23 16.99
N PRO A 86 -8.22 15.39 15.70
CA PRO A 86 -7.97 16.72 15.16
C PRO A 86 -9.23 17.59 15.39
N PRO A 87 -9.08 18.89 15.66
CA PRO A 87 -10.25 19.76 15.76
C PRO A 87 -11.04 19.66 14.45
N GLY A 88 -12.33 19.36 14.55
CA GLY A 88 -13.23 19.39 13.40
C GLY A 88 -13.26 20.80 12.83
N ASN A 89 -13.21 20.91 11.50
CA ASN A 89 -13.57 22.17 10.84
C ASN A 89 -15.09 22.31 10.97
N GLU A 90 -15.54 23.36 11.66
CA GLU A 90 -16.94 23.81 11.69
C GLU A 90 -17.42 24.23 10.28
#